data_AF-V9F2I9-F1
#
_entry.id   AF-V9F2I9-F1
#
_cell.length_a   1.000
_cell.length_b   1.000
_cell.length_c   1.000
_cell.angle_alpha   90.00
_cell.angle_beta   90.00
_cell.angle_gamma   90.00
#
_symmetry.space_group_name_H-M   'P 1'
#
loop_
_entity.id
_entity.type
_entity.pdbx_description
1 polymer ?
#
loop_
_entity_poly.entity_id
_entity_poly.type
_entity_poly.pdbx_seq_one_letter_code
_entity_poly.pdbx_strand_id
1 'polypeptide(L)'
;MRSYCNATYNVRIMATMPNTVLDEDALEVQMLNLRFCIAYWEMAALLPSDGGGDGDVSWKRQLFREELAVFHQLVVNHVRHEDVMVHARSSLRLAWMDCIGDQQNVASENWARIGPEDVKVGVVNDLQLVAPGIWIGSTETLRYLELLDERDIQHLVYCTTSNRETRMTRELTSVAPSRSYHVVALLDLPRQQFEAILTTTNGAEQLKTLSSPSCSEMSRIASTLNDLIGTRPQTEAPQAPRNPGDGGLLLYCDSGISTSIGVCAALLMTRYKLPLDIAMPLVKAARRDILLSKHLHFQLEQLDILQS
;
A
#
# COMPACT_ATOMS: atom_id res chain seq x y z
N MET A 1 -20.61 4.80 -46.83
CA MET A 1 -21.05 3.45 -46.38
C MET A 1 -19.82 2.64 -45.99
N ARG A 2 -19.57 2.51 -44.68
CA ARG A 2 -18.87 1.37 -44.05
C ARG A 2 -18.98 1.55 -42.53
N SER A 3 -20.03 0.91 -42.00
CA SER A 3 -20.23 0.55 -40.60
C SER A 3 -19.30 -0.62 -40.26
N TYR A 4 -18.68 -0.61 -39.08
CA TYR A 4 -18.37 -1.78 -38.23
C TYR A 4 -18.03 -1.22 -36.83
N CYS A 5 -19.01 -1.15 -35.92
CA CYS A 5 -19.36 -2.18 -34.92
C CYS A 5 -18.33 -2.27 -33.77
N ASN A 6 -18.64 -1.53 -32.70
CA ASN A 6 -18.24 -1.80 -31.33
C ASN A 6 -18.59 -3.24 -30.95
N ALA A 7 -17.63 -3.97 -30.38
CA ALA A 7 -17.90 -5.15 -29.59
C ALA A 7 -16.89 -5.25 -28.45
N THR A 8 -17.30 -4.73 -27.30
CA THR A 8 -16.73 -4.97 -25.98
C THR A 8 -16.82 -6.46 -25.68
N TYR A 9 -15.68 -7.14 -25.50
CA TYR A 9 -15.63 -8.48 -24.92
C TYR A 9 -14.76 -8.45 -23.67
N ASN A 10 -15.40 -8.20 -22.53
CA ASN A 10 -14.87 -8.56 -21.22
C ASN A 10 -15.09 -10.06 -21.02
N VAL A 11 -14.03 -10.85 -21.18
CA VAL A 11 -14.00 -12.25 -20.74
C VAL A 11 -12.86 -12.37 -19.74
N ARG A 12 -13.18 -12.23 -18.43
CA ARG A 12 -12.31 -12.67 -17.34
C ARG A 12 -12.27 -14.20 -17.41
N ILE A 13 -11.18 -14.75 -17.94
CA ILE A 13 -10.90 -16.18 -17.84
C ILE A 13 -10.56 -16.46 -16.37
N MET A 14 -11.43 -17.21 -15.69
CA MET A 14 -11.07 -17.86 -14.43
C MET A 14 -9.93 -18.83 -14.72
N ALA A 15 -8.71 -18.45 -14.36
CA ALA A 15 -7.58 -19.37 -14.41
C ALA A 15 -7.63 -20.29 -13.18
N THR A 16 -7.99 -21.54 -13.44
CA THR A 16 -7.76 -22.69 -12.59
C THR A 16 -6.27 -22.83 -12.26
N MET A 17 -5.93 -23.08 -10.99
CA MET A 17 -4.56 -23.48 -10.58
C MET A 17 -4.19 -24.79 -11.29
N PRO A 18 -3.04 -24.87 -11.99
CA PRO A 18 -1.84 -25.50 -11.39
C PRO A 18 -0.46 -25.06 -11.95
N ASN A 19 0.53 -24.81 -11.07
CA ASN A 19 1.96 -25.21 -11.16
C ASN A 19 2.79 -24.43 -10.11
N THR A 20 3.13 -25.06 -8.99
CA THR A 20 3.54 -24.37 -7.76
C THR A 20 4.97 -23.79 -7.74
N VAL A 21 5.89 -24.24 -8.59
CA VAL A 21 7.29 -23.75 -8.57
C VAL A 21 7.48 -22.56 -9.51
N LEU A 22 6.92 -22.62 -10.73
CA LEU A 22 6.99 -21.54 -11.72
C LEU A 22 6.20 -20.28 -11.29
N ASP A 23 5.20 -20.46 -10.42
CA ASP A 23 4.40 -19.36 -9.86
C ASP A 23 5.10 -18.67 -8.69
N GLU A 24 5.92 -19.39 -7.92
CA GLU A 24 6.73 -18.83 -6.83
C GLU A 24 7.87 -17.95 -7.36
N ASP A 25 8.63 -18.42 -8.35
CA ASP A 25 9.72 -17.64 -8.98
C ASP A 25 9.16 -16.36 -9.64
N ALA A 26 8.02 -16.49 -10.32
CA ALA A 26 7.38 -15.36 -10.97
C ALA A 26 6.83 -14.32 -9.97
N LEU A 27 6.30 -14.80 -8.84
CA LEU A 27 5.87 -13.94 -7.73
C LEU A 27 7.07 -13.24 -7.07
N GLU A 28 8.21 -13.92 -6.91
CA GLU A 28 9.42 -13.34 -6.34
C GLU A 28 9.96 -12.21 -7.22
N VAL A 29 10.07 -12.44 -8.53
CA VAL A 29 10.47 -11.40 -9.51
C VAL A 29 9.49 -10.23 -9.49
N GLN A 30 8.19 -10.51 -9.44
CA GLN A 30 7.17 -9.46 -9.35
C GLN A 30 7.31 -8.64 -8.05
N MET A 31 7.53 -9.29 -6.90
CA MET A 31 7.71 -8.61 -5.62
C MET A 31 8.99 -7.78 -5.59
N LEU A 32 10.08 -8.26 -6.18
CA LEU A 32 11.32 -7.50 -6.32
C LEU A 32 11.06 -6.19 -7.08
N ASN A 33 10.41 -6.27 -8.23
CA ASN A 33 10.09 -5.10 -9.05
C ASN A 33 9.12 -4.15 -8.36
N LEU A 34 8.11 -4.67 -7.65
CA LEU A 34 7.18 -3.88 -6.89
C LEU A 34 7.86 -3.11 -5.75
N ARG A 35 8.69 -3.79 -4.94
CA ARG A 35 9.43 -3.16 -3.85
C ARG A 35 10.42 -2.11 -4.36
N PHE A 36 11.06 -2.39 -5.51
CA PHE A 36 11.89 -1.40 -6.20
C PHE A 36 11.07 -0.17 -6.60
N CYS A 37 9.90 -0.34 -7.22
CA CYS A 37 9.01 0.77 -7.58
C CYS A 37 8.62 1.60 -6.36
N ILE A 38 8.19 0.95 -5.27
CA ILE A 38 7.81 1.60 -4.00
C ILE A 38 8.96 2.42 -3.42
N ALA A 39 10.18 1.88 -3.40
CA ALA A 39 11.35 2.59 -2.89
C ALA A 39 11.60 3.91 -3.65
N TYR A 40 11.49 3.87 -4.99
CA TYR A 40 11.63 5.06 -5.82
C TYR A 40 10.45 6.03 -5.71
N TRP A 41 9.25 5.52 -5.45
CA TRP A 41 8.08 6.34 -5.17
C TRP A 41 8.25 7.18 -3.89
N GLU A 42 8.79 6.58 -2.83
CA GLU A 42 9.09 7.31 -1.60
C GLU A 42 10.16 8.37 -1.81
N MET A 43 11.19 8.08 -2.61
CA MET A 43 12.19 9.08 -2.96
C MET A 43 11.60 10.23 -3.77
N ALA A 44 10.69 9.95 -4.70
CA ALA A 44 9.99 10.97 -5.47
C ALA A 44 9.14 11.90 -4.58
N ALA A 45 8.56 11.38 -3.49
CA ALA A 45 7.79 12.16 -2.53
C ALA A 45 8.65 13.17 -1.74
N LEU A 46 9.96 12.95 -1.64
CA LEU A 46 10.89 13.88 -0.99
C LEU A 46 11.37 15.01 -1.91
N LEU A 47 11.18 14.87 -3.23
CA LEU A 47 11.59 15.89 -4.20
C LEU A 47 10.60 17.08 -4.21
N PRO A 48 11.08 18.33 -4.31
CA PRO A 48 10.21 19.49 -4.49
C PRO A 48 9.34 19.35 -5.75
N SER A 49 8.12 19.88 -5.70
CA SER A 49 7.23 19.99 -6.86
C SER A 49 7.89 20.79 -7.98
N ASP A 50 7.51 20.50 -9.23
CA ASP A 50 8.01 21.20 -10.41
C ASP A 50 7.76 22.71 -10.29
N GLY A 51 8.83 23.50 -10.38
CA GLY A 51 8.77 24.97 -10.28
C GLY A 51 9.76 25.63 -9.31
N GLY A 52 10.50 24.85 -8.50
CA GLY A 52 11.52 25.37 -7.58
C GLY A 52 12.93 24.87 -7.91
N GLY A 53 13.63 25.53 -8.85
CA GLY A 53 15.02 25.22 -9.14
C GLY A 53 15.54 25.84 -10.44
N ASP A 54 16.87 25.79 -10.60
CA ASP A 54 17.55 26.03 -11.88
C ASP A 54 16.96 25.14 -12.98
N GLY A 55 16.93 25.64 -14.22
CA GLY A 55 16.28 24.95 -15.35
C GLY A 55 16.83 23.55 -15.59
N ASP A 56 18.13 23.33 -15.31
CA ASP A 56 18.74 22.01 -15.42
C ASP A 56 18.21 21.02 -14.37
N VAL A 57 18.11 21.46 -13.11
CA VAL A 57 17.62 20.62 -12.00
C VAL A 57 16.14 20.29 -12.16
N SER A 58 15.34 21.25 -12.66
CA SER A 58 13.92 21.03 -12.88
C SER A 58 13.66 19.98 -13.95
N TRP A 59 14.40 19.99 -15.07
CA TRP A 59 14.21 18.99 -16.12
C TRP A 59 14.60 17.59 -15.65
N LYS A 60 15.69 17.45 -14.89
CA LYS A 60 16.14 16.16 -14.33
C LYS A 60 15.10 15.54 -13.40
N ARG A 61 14.46 16.37 -12.56
CA ARG A 61 13.34 15.91 -11.70
C ARG A 61 12.15 15.45 -12.52
N GLN A 62 11.82 16.17 -13.59
CA GLN A 62 10.74 15.79 -14.50
C GLN A 62 11.05 14.44 -15.17
N LEU A 63 12.25 14.28 -15.75
CA LEU A 63 12.69 13.02 -16.37
C LEU A 63 12.60 11.86 -15.37
N PHE A 64 13.08 12.06 -14.14
CA PHE A 64 12.97 11.06 -13.10
C PHE A 64 11.53 10.62 -12.83
N ARG A 65 10.59 11.56 -12.75
CA ARG A 65 9.16 11.25 -12.54
C ARG A 65 8.55 10.53 -13.74
N GLU A 66 8.96 10.87 -14.96
CA GLU A 66 8.53 10.20 -16.18
C GLU A 66 9.02 8.74 -16.20
N GLU A 67 10.30 8.50 -15.92
CA GLU A 67 10.88 7.16 -15.80
C GLU A 67 10.22 6.34 -14.69
N LEU A 68 9.90 6.96 -13.55
CA LEU A 68 9.18 6.31 -12.46
C LEU A 68 7.76 5.91 -12.90
N ALA A 69 7.06 6.79 -13.62
CA ALA A 69 5.73 6.50 -14.14
C ALA A 69 5.76 5.36 -15.16
N VAL A 70 6.75 5.32 -16.05
CA VAL A 70 6.95 4.21 -16.99
C VAL A 70 7.22 2.91 -16.24
N PHE A 71 8.12 2.92 -15.25
CA PHE A 71 8.42 1.73 -14.45
C PHE A 71 7.20 1.23 -13.67
N HIS A 72 6.42 2.15 -13.09
CA HIS A 72 5.17 1.83 -12.41
C HIS A 72 4.17 1.14 -13.35
N GLN A 73 4.03 1.63 -14.59
CA GLN A 73 3.16 0.98 -15.57
C GLN A 73 3.63 -0.44 -15.92
N LEU A 74 4.95 -0.69 -16.00
CA LEU A 74 5.47 -2.04 -16.22
C LEU A 74 5.11 -2.97 -15.06
N VAL A 75 5.23 -2.50 -13.82
CA VAL A 75 4.87 -3.26 -12.60
C VAL A 75 3.36 -3.53 -12.55
N VAL A 76 2.53 -2.51 -12.78
CA VAL A 76 1.06 -2.62 -12.73
C VAL A 76 0.51 -3.53 -13.82
N ASN A 77 1.14 -3.55 -14.99
CA ASN A 77 0.78 -4.45 -16.08
C ASN A 77 1.41 -5.85 -15.97
N HIS A 78 1.99 -6.20 -14.82
CA HIS A 78 2.59 -7.51 -14.56
C HIS A 78 3.66 -7.91 -15.60
N VAL A 79 4.47 -6.96 -16.09
CA VAL A 79 5.55 -7.26 -17.04
C VAL A 79 6.64 -8.08 -16.35
N ARG A 80 6.91 -9.27 -16.89
CA ARG A 80 7.87 -10.25 -16.33
C ARG A 80 9.13 -10.45 -17.17
N HIS A 81 9.24 -9.79 -18.33
CA HIS A 81 10.39 -9.97 -19.21
C HIS A 81 11.63 -9.33 -18.59
N GLU A 82 12.59 -10.15 -18.13
CA GLU A 82 13.70 -9.67 -17.31
C GLU A 82 14.55 -8.62 -18.02
N ASP A 83 14.84 -8.76 -19.31
CA ASP A 83 15.61 -7.75 -20.06
C ASP A 83 14.92 -6.37 -20.06
N VAL A 84 13.59 -6.33 -20.16
CA VAL A 84 12.80 -5.09 -20.12
C VAL A 84 12.88 -4.48 -18.72
N MET A 85 12.71 -5.31 -17.68
CA MET A 85 12.74 -4.85 -16.29
C MET A 85 14.14 -4.41 -15.86
N VAL A 86 15.20 -5.11 -16.25
CA VAL A 86 16.60 -4.72 -16.02
C VAL A 86 16.88 -3.36 -16.65
N HIS A 87 16.47 -3.18 -17.91
CA HIS A 87 16.65 -1.92 -18.61
C HIS A 87 15.90 -0.78 -17.91
N ALA A 88 14.63 -0.99 -17.59
CA ALA A 88 13.81 0.03 -16.92
C ALA A 88 14.32 0.37 -15.51
N ARG A 89 14.77 -0.62 -14.72
CA ARG A 89 15.43 -0.38 -13.42
C ARG A 89 16.72 0.44 -13.59
N SER A 90 17.51 0.16 -14.63
CA SER A 90 18.75 0.88 -14.91
C SER A 90 18.48 2.33 -15.35
N SER A 91 17.47 2.53 -16.21
CA SER A 91 17.02 3.85 -16.64
C SER A 91 16.56 4.71 -15.44
N LEU A 92 15.70 4.15 -14.58
CA LEU A 92 15.22 4.84 -13.39
C LEU A 92 16.35 5.20 -12.41
N ARG A 93 17.32 4.30 -12.22
CA ARG A 93 18.52 4.56 -11.41
C ARG A 93 19.33 5.73 -11.95
N LEU A 94 19.59 5.76 -13.26
CA LEU A 94 20.34 6.82 -13.91
C LEU A 94 19.61 8.16 -13.76
N ALA A 95 18.30 8.20 -14.05
CA ALA A 95 17.50 9.41 -13.90
C ALA A 95 17.49 9.93 -12.46
N TRP A 96 17.45 9.05 -11.46
CA TRP A 96 17.59 9.43 -10.05
C TRP A 96 18.98 10.02 -9.76
N MET A 97 20.05 9.35 -10.18
CA MET A 97 21.43 9.82 -9.97
C MET A 97 21.65 11.22 -10.59
N ASP A 98 21.15 11.43 -11.80
CA ASP A 98 21.22 12.73 -12.47
C ASP A 98 20.44 13.81 -11.70
N CYS A 99 19.31 13.44 -11.08
CA CYS A 99 18.44 14.34 -10.32
C CYS A 99 19.05 14.82 -8.99
N ILE A 100 19.79 13.98 -8.26
CA ILE A 100 20.33 14.33 -6.93
C ILE A 100 21.82 14.73 -6.92
N GLY A 101 22.56 14.45 -8.00
CA GLY A 101 24.00 14.71 -8.10
C GLY A 101 24.85 13.79 -7.20
N ASP A 102 26.19 13.97 -7.23
CA ASP A 102 27.18 13.15 -6.49
C ASP A 102 27.09 13.24 -4.95
N GLN A 103 26.15 14.01 -4.38
CA GLN A 103 25.97 14.12 -2.94
C GLN A 103 24.99 13.07 -2.41
N GLN A 104 25.58 11.98 -1.88
CA GLN A 104 25.07 11.13 -0.80
C GLN A 104 23.55 11.02 -0.66
N ASN A 105 22.95 10.19 -1.50
CA ASN A 105 21.90 9.26 -1.08
C ASN A 105 21.76 8.23 -2.20
N VAL A 106 22.59 7.18 -2.13
CA VAL A 106 22.21 5.91 -2.78
C VAL A 106 20.82 5.65 -2.25
N ALA A 107 19.85 5.57 -3.15
CA ALA A 107 18.52 5.11 -2.83
C ALA A 107 18.67 4.00 -1.79
N SER A 108 17.95 4.06 -0.68
CA SER A 108 17.89 2.93 0.25
C SER A 108 17.12 1.79 -0.43
N GLU A 109 17.67 1.28 -1.54
CA GLU A 109 17.33 0.02 -2.18
C GLU A 109 17.48 -1.12 -1.17
N ASN A 110 18.11 -0.90 -0.02
CA ASN A 110 18.08 -1.81 1.12
C ASN A 110 16.64 -2.24 1.46
N TRP A 111 15.65 -1.36 1.30
CA TRP A 111 14.23 -1.72 1.39
C TRP A 111 13.77 -2.64 0.24
N ALA A 112 14.22 -2.38 -1.00
CA ALA A 112 13.97 -3.25 -2.14
C ALA A 112 14.73 -4.60 -2.05
N ARG A 113 15.79 -4.67 -1.24
CA ARG A 113 16.66 -5.83 -1.03
C ARG A 113 16.31 -6.68 0.19
N ILE A 114 15.19 -6.40 0.87
CA ILE A 114 14.68 -7.31 1.92
C ILE A 114 14.52 -8.69 1.29
N GLY A 115 15.45 -9.57 1.63
CA GLY A 115 15.55 -10.88 1.02
C GLY A 115 14.37 -11.76 1.46
N PRO A 116 14.14 -12.88 0.77
CA PRO A 116 13.25 -13.93 1.26
C PRO A 116 13.59 -14.38 2.70
N GLU A 117 14.87 -14.24 3.07
CA GLU A 117 15.42 -14.50 4.41
C GLU A 117 14.77 -13.61 5.50
N ASP A 118 14.61 -12.31 5.23
CA ASP A 118 14.00 -11.34 6.15
C ASP A 118 12.49 -11.49 6.23
N VAL A 119 11.85 -11.96 5.14
CA VAL A 119 10.44 -12.37 5.13
C VAL A 119 10.22 -13.60 6.02
N LYS A 120 11.16 -14.56 6.04
CA LYS A 120 11.10 -15.74 6.92
C LYS A 120 11.33 -15.40 8.39
N VAL A 121 12.16 -14.40 8.70
CA VAL A 121 12.31 -13.87 10.08
C VAL A 121 11.09 -13.04 10.49
N GLY A 122 10.46 -12.34 9.54
CA GLY A 122 9.19 -11.65 9.73
C GLY A 122 8.09 -12.57 10.27
N VAL A 123 7.90 -13.78 9.73
CA VAL A 123 6.83 -14.70 10.17
C VAL A 123 6.86 -15.01 11.69
N VAL A 124 7.98 -14.80 12.38
CA VAL A 124 8.12 -15.06 13.83
C VAL A 124 7.71 -13.86 14.70
N ASN A 125 7.69 -12.64 14.16
CA ASN A 125 7.38 -11.42 14.91
C ASN A 125 5.98 -10.90 14.55
N ASP A 126 5.19 -10.45 15.53
CA ASP A 126 3.83 -9.94 15.26
C ASP A 126 3.83 -8.65 14.41
N LEU A 127 4.87 -7.81 14.56
CA LEU A 127 5.08 -6.57 13.81
C LEU A 127 5.76 -6.83 12.47
N GLN A 128 5.05 -6.59 11.37
CA GLN A 128 5.51 -6.78 10.00
C GLN A 128 5.58 -5.46 9.23
N LEU A 129 6.65 -5.24 8.47
CA LEU A 129 6.77 -4.08 7.57
C LEU A 129 6.24 -4.46 6.18
N VAL A 130 5.31 -3.67 5.66
CA VAL A 130 4.67 -3.92 4.35
C VAL A 130 5.26 -3.04 3.26
N ALA A 131 5.44 -1.75 3.58
CA ALA A 131 6.05 -0.73 2.73
C ALA A 131 6.72 0.32 3.66
N PRO A 132 7.59 1.20 3.16
CA PRO A 132 8.30 2.15 4.02
C PRO A 132 7.32 2.97 4.86
N GLY A 133 7.46 2.91 6.18
CA GLY A 133 6.57 3.60 7.13
C GLY A 133 5.17 2.97 7.30
N ILE A 134 4.87 1.81 6.71
CA ILE A 134 3.58 1.13 6.83
C ILE A 134 3.75 -0.26 7.45
N TRP A 135 3.37 -0.37 8.71
CA TRP A 135 3.49 -1.58 9.52
C TRP A 135 2.13 -2.24 9.77
N ILE A 136 2.10 -3.57 9.90
CA ILE A 136 0.95 -4.34 10.35
C ILE A 136 1.31 -5.11 11.63
N GLY A 137 0.41 -5.11 12.60
CA GLY A 137 0.54 -5.91 13.82
C GLY A 137 -0.79 -6.36 14.38
N SER A 138 -0.75 -7.09 15.49
CA SER A 138 -1.91 -7.36 16.34
C SER A 138 -1.87 -6.48 17.59
N THR A 139 -2.84 -6.65 18.48
CA THR A 139 -2.80 -6.02 19.81
C THR A 139 -1.58 -6.44 20.65
N GLU A 140 -0.98 -7.61 20.37
CA GLU A 140 0.23 -8.09 21.05
C GLU A 140 1.46 -7.23 20.71
N THR A 141 1.51 -6.62 19.52
CA THR A 141 2.58 -5.69 19.12
C THR A 141 2.72 -4.53 20.11
N LEU A 142 1.61 -4.07 20.69
CA LEU A 142 1.60 -2.93 21.61
C LEU A 142 2.28 -3.22 22.95
N ARG A 143 2.54 -4.50 23.28
CA ARG A 143 3.29 -4.89 24.49
C ARG A 143 4.77 -4.55 24.38
N TYR A 144 5.29 -4.33 23.17
CA TYR A 144 6.71 -4.09 22.88
C TYR A 144 6.93 -2.64 22.45
N LEU A 145 6.75 -1.69 23.38
CA LEU A 145 6.86 -0.26 23.07
C LEU A 145 8.25 0.13 22.55
N GLU A 146 9.31 -0.51 23.03
CA GLU A 146 10.69 -0.30 22.57
C GLU A 146 10.83 -0.59 21.07
N LEU A 147 10.14 -1.63 20.56
CA LEU A 147 10.12 -1.95 19.15
C LEU A 147 9.42 -0.86 18.32
N LEU A 148 8.42 -0.18 18.89
CA LEU A 148 7.77 0.94 18.22
C LEU A 148 8.69 2.16 18.13
N ASP A 149 9.53 2.39 19.14
CA ASP A 149 10.54 3.46 19.15
C ASP A 149 11.67 3.17 18.14
N GLU A 150 12.21 1.95 18.14
CA GLU A 150 13.26 1.51 17.21
C GLU A 150 12.86 1.63 15.74
N ARG A 151 11.56 1.50 15.45
CA ARG A 151 11.00 1.55 14.10
C ARG A 151 10.40 2.91 13.73
N ASP A 152 10.61 3.93 14.57
CA ASP A 152 10.05 5.28 14.42
C ASP A 152 8.53 5.28 14.14
N ILE A 153 7.77 4.42 14.83
CA ILE A 153 6.31 4.34 14.69
C ILE A 153 5.66 5.42 15.57
N GLN A 154 5.07 6.41 14.91
CA GLN A 154 4.52 7.62 15.53
C GLN A 154 2.99 7.63 15.57
N HIS A 155 2.35 6.83 14.72
CA HIS A 155 0.91 6.81 14.55
C HIS A 155 0.38 5.38 14.71
N LEU A 156 -0.50 5.19 15.68
CA LEU A 156 -1.16 3.92 15.97
C LEU A 156 -2.57 3.95 15.41
N VAL A 157 -2.95 2.96 14.61
CA VAL A 157 -4.26 2.86 13.98
C VAL A 157 -4.93 1.55 14.36
N TYR A 158 -5.90 1.63 15.27
CA TYR A 158 -6.75 0.51 15.62
C TYR A 158 -7.85 0.33 14.57
N CYS A 159 -7.78 -0.77 13.82
CA CYS A 159 -8.73 -1.13 12.79
C CYS A 159 -9.78 -2.08 13.36
N THR A 160 -11.04 -1.66 13.39
CA THR A 160 -12.17 -2.44 13.90
C THR A 160 -13.32 -2.47 12.90
N THR A 161 -14.40 -3.19 13.22
CA THR A 161 -15.61 -3.23 12.40
C THR A 161 -16.73 -2.39 13.01
N SER A 162 -17.64 -1.97 12.15
CA SER A 162 -18.85 -1.22 12.46
C SER A 162 -19.98 -1.79 11.62
N ASN A 163 -21.19 -1.81 12.18
CA ASN A 163 -22.40 -2.21 11.46
C ASN A 163 -23.17 -1.01 10.89
N ARG A 164 -22.65 0.21 11.04
CA ARG A 164 -23.33 1.45 10.62
C ARG A 164 -22.66 2.12 9.45
N GLU A 165 -21.38 2.45 9.63
CA GLU A 165 -20.63 3.27 8.68
C GLU A 165 -19.12 3.00 8.82
N THR A 166 -18.39 3.34 7.77
CA THR A 166 -16.93 3.46 7.79
C THR A 166 -16.54 4.86 8.26
N ARG A 167 -15.65 4.95 9.24
CA ARG A 167 -15.18 6.23 9.78
C ARG A 167 -13.82 6.12 10.46
N MET A 168 -13.14 7.25 10.60
CA MET A 168 -11.94 7.39 11.41
C MET A 168 -12.16 8.43 12.52
N THR A 169 -11.73 8.11 13.74
CA THR A 169 -11.70 9.03 14.88
C THR A 169 -10.30 9.11 15.44
N ARG A 170 -9.88 10.31 15.85
CA ARG A 170 -8.61 10.51 16.57
C ARG A 170 -8.88 10.49 18.06
N GLU A 171 -8.11 9.71 18.82
CA GLU A 171 -8.15 9.73 20.27
C GLU A 171 -6.84 10.30 20.82
N LEU A 172 -6.92 10.93 21.99
CA LEU A 172 -5.77 11.43 22.70
C LEU A 172 -5.26 10.31 23.60
N THR A 173 -4.02 9.87 23.39
CA THR A 173 -3.35 8.95 24.31
C THR A 173 -2.30 9.70 25.11
N SER A 174 -2.21 9.39 26.40
CA SER A 174 -1.19 9.92 27.31
C SER A 174 0.05 9.02 27.40
N VAL A 175 0.24 8.11 26.43
CA VAL A 175 1.37 7.18 26.41
C VAL A 175 2.64 7.94 26.05
N ALA A 176 3.73 7.68 26.78
CA ALA A 176 5.05 8.23 26.51
C ALA A 176 5.92 7.20 25.76
N PRO A 177 6.66 7.59 24.71
CA PRO A 177 6.62 8.89 24.04
C PRO A 177 5.28 9.13 23.33
N SER A 178 4.94 10.42 23.16
CA SER A 178 3.63 10.83 22.63
C SER A 178 3.46 10.29 21.21
N ARG A 179 2.33 9.59 20.99
CA ARG A 179 1.93 9.04 19.69
C ARG A 179 0.53 9.48 19.34
N SER A 180 0.27 9.65 18.04
CA SER A 180 -1.11 9.86 17.60
C SER A 180 -1.84 8.52 17.57
N TYR A 181 -3.05 8.49 18.12
CA TYR A 181 -3.89 7.30 18.13
C TYR A 181 -5.15 7.54 17.30
N HIS A 182 -5.44 6.60 16.43
CA HIS A 182 -6.57 6.64 15.51
C HIS A 182 -7.35 5.34 15.61
N VAL A 183 -8.67 5.45 15.57
CA VAL A 183 -9.57 4.30 15.44
C VAL A 183 -10.23 4.39 14.08
N VAL A 184 -10.05 3.35 13.26
CA VAL A 184 -10.71 3.19 11.97
C VAL A 184 -11.72 2.07 12.11
N ALA A 185 -13.01 2.41 12.07
CA ALA A 185 -14.08 1.43 12.06
C ALA A 185 -14.55 1.25 10.61
N LEU A 186 -14.44 0.03 10.08
CA LEU A 186 -14.89 -0.32 8.72
C LEU A 186 -16.30 -0.91 8.75
N LEU A 187 -17.15 -0.49 7.82
CA LEU A 187 -18.46 -1.11 7.61
C LEU A 187 -18.27 -2.56 7.12
N ASP A 188 -18.55 -3.54 7.97
CA ASP A 188 -18.44 -4.95 7.65
C ASP A 188 -19.75 -5.71 7.91
N LEU A 189 -20.28 -6.37 6.88
CA LEU A 189 -21.50 -7.16 6.98
C LEU A 189 -21.15 -8.57 7.46
N PRO A 190 -21.90 -9.13 8.44
CA PRO A 190 -21.77 -10.53 8.80
C PRO A 190 -21.89 -11.43 7.56
N ARG A 191 -21.06 -12.47 7.50
CA ARG A 191 -20.98 -13.39 6.35
C ARG A 191 -22.35 -13.86 5.85
N GLN A 192 -23.24 -14.25 6.76
CA GLN A 192 -24.59 -14.72 6.41
C GLN A 192 -25.44 -13.62 5.75
N GLN A 193 -25.35 -12.38 6.21
CA GLN A 193 -26.08 -11.26 5.62
C GLN A 193 -25.53 -10.93 4.23
N PHE A 194 -24.20 -10.89 4.08
CA PHE A 194 -23.55 -10.68 2.78
C PHE A 194 -23.95 -11.75 1.76
N GLU A 195 -23.87 -13.04 2.16
CA GLU A 195 -24.26 -14.17 1.30
C GLU A 195 -25.76 -14.13 0.97
N ALA A 196 -26.62 -13.80 1.93
CA ALA A 196 -28.06 -13.67 1.69
C ALA A 196 -28.37 -12.58 0.65
N ILE A 197 -27.75 -11.40 0.74
CA ILE A 197 -27.97 -10.33 -0.23
C ILE A 197 -27.52 -10.76 -1.62
N LEU A 198 -26.36 -11.42 -1.75
CA LEU A 198 -25.85 -11.91 -3.04
C LEU A 198 -26.79 -12.88 -3.76
N THR A 199 -27.58 -13.67 -3.03
CA THR A 199 -28.54 -14.61 -3.63
C THR A 199 -29.80 -13.94 -4.19
N THR A 200 -30.02 -12.66 -3.93
CA THR A 200 -31.16 -11.92 -4.47
C THR A 200 -30.92 -11.51 -5.93
N THR A 201 -32.00 -11.33 -6.71
CA THR A 201 -31.96 -11.04 -8.15
C THR A 201 -31.11 -9.82 -8.52
N ASN A 202 -30.97 -8.84 -7.62
CA ASN A 202 -30.15 -7.62 -7.79
C ASN A 202 -29.10 -7.47 -6.68
N GLY A 203 -28.68 -8.57 -6.05
CA GLY A 203 -27.84 -8.56 -4.85
C GLY A 203 -26.53 -7.78 -5.00
N ALA A 204 -25.85 -7.95 -6.13
CA ALA A 204 -24.61 -7.25 -6.41
C ALA A 204 -24.79 -5.72 -6.46
N GLU A 205 -25.82 -5.23 -7.17
CA GLU A 205 -26.11 -3.80 -7.27
C GLU A 205 -26.59 -3.20 -5.94
N GLN A 206 -27.33 -3.99 -5.15
CA GLN A 206 -27.69 -3.59 -3.78
C GLN A 206 -26.44 -3.46 -2.90
N LEU A 207 -25.51 -4.41 -2.95
CA LEU A 207 -24.26 -4.34 -2.21
C LEU A 207 -23.38 -3.17 -2.64
N LYS A 208 -23.30 -2.88 -3.95
CA LYS A 208 -22.60 -1.68 -4.45
C LYS A 208 -23.21 -0.40 -3.88
N THR A 209 -24.53 -0.30 -3.91
CA THR A 209 -25.26 0.87 -3.38
C THR A 209 -25.03 1.04 -1.88
N LEU A 210 -25.11 -0.05 -1.12
CA LEU A 210 -24.85 -0.07 0.33
C LEU A 210 -23.39 0.26 0.67
N SER A 211 -22.45 -0.22 -0.14
CA SER A 211 -21.01 -0.10 0.10
C SER A 211 -20.40 1.19 -0.43
N SER A 212 -21.04 1.89 -1.37
CA SER A 212 -20.50 3.08 -2.03
C SER A 212 -20.05 4.20 -1.06
N PRO A 213 -20.86 4.57 -0.03
CA PRO A 213 -20.42 5.54 0.96
C PRO A 213 -19.18 5.04 1.73
N SER A 214 -19.17 3.76 2.11
CA SER A 214 -18.04 3.13 2.80
C SER A 214 -16.76 3.18 1.94
N CYS A 215 -16.85 2.88 0.64
CA CYS A 215 -15.69 2.92 -0.25
C CYS A 215 -15.12 4.34 -0.39
N SER A 216 -15.99 5.35 -0.47
CA SER A 216 -15.59 6.75 -0.52
C SER A 216 -14.88 7.17 0.77
N GLU A 217 -15.40 6.78 1.93
CA GLU A 217 -14.76 7.05 3.22
C GLU A 217 -13.45 6.26 3.39
N MET A 218 -13.36 5.00 2.95
CA MET A 218 -12.10 4.24 2.96
C MET A 218 -11.01 4.96 2.18
N SER A 219 -11.33 5.49 1.00
CA SER A 219 -10.39 6.29 0.18
C SER A 219 -9.93 7.55 0.92
N ARG A 220 -10.85 8.29 1.56
CA ARG A 220 -10.51 9.49 2.36
C ARG A 220 -9.63 9.16 3.56
N ILE A 221 -9.95 8.06 4.26
CA ILE A 221 -9.16 7.58 5.40
C ILE A 221 -7.76 7.20 4.92
N ALA A 222 -7.63 6.44 3.84
CA ALA A 222 -6.34 6.09 3.25
C ALA A 222 -5.51 7.34 2.90
N SER A 223 -6.11 8.35 2.26
CA SER A 223 -5.43 9.62 2.00
C SER A 223 -4.99 10.33 3.28
N THR A 224 -5.86 10.39 4.29
CA THR A 224 -5.51 11.03 5.57
C THR A 224 -4.37 10.31 6.28
N LEU A 225 -4.38 8.97 6.27
CA LEU A 225 -3.31 8.15 6.84
C LEU A 225 -1.98 8.32 6.07
N ASN A 226 -2.04 8.49 4.74
CA ASN A 226 -0.87 8.77 3.93
C ASN A 226 -0.20 10.11 4.29
N ASP A 227 -0.99 11.13 4.63
CA ASP A 227 -0.50 12.44 5.06
C ASP A 227 0.17 12.39 6.44
N LEU A 228 -0.10 11.35 7.25
CA LEU A 228 0.54 11.16 8.56
C LEU A 228 1.94 10.56 8.44
N ILE A 229 2.22 9.74 7.43
CA ILE A 229 3.54 9.13 7.22
C ILE A 229 4.57 10.25 7.01
N GLY A 230 5.68 10.20 7.76
CA GLY A 230 6.70 11.28 7.76
C GLY A 230 6.43 12.41 8.75
N THR A 231 5.36 12.33 9.53
CA THR A 231 5.03 13.34 10.56
C THR A 231 5.30 12.81 11.96
N ARG A 232 5.74 13.70 12.86
CA ARG A 232 5.86 13.44 14.29
C ARG A 232 4.88 14.31 15.07
N PRO A 233 4.33 13.83 16.20
CA PRO A 233 3.56 14.66 17.11
C PRO A 233 4.37 15.90 17.51
N GLN A 234 3.70 17.05 17.64
CA GLN A 234 4.25 18.42 17.68
C GLN A 234 5.25 18.74 18.83
N THR A 235 5.73 17.75 19.58
CA THR A 235 6.61 17.90 20.75
C THR A 235 8.11 17.81 20.47
N GLU A 236 8.54 17.40 19.29
CA GLU A 236 9.97 17.24 18.98
C GLU A 236 10.47 18.29 17.98
N ALA A 237 11.61 18.90 18.29
CA ALA A 237 12.29 19.86 17.42
C ALA A 237 12.67 19.20 16.07
N PRO A 238 12.77 19.97 14.97
CA PRO A 238 13.16 19.42 13.68
C PRO A 238 14.62 18.95 13.74
N GLN A 239 14.87 17.64 13.76
CA GLN A 239 16.21 17.09 13.66
C GLN A 239 16.31 16.06 12.53
N ALA A 240 17.37 16.22 11.75
CA ALA A 240 17.77 15.45 10.56
C ALA A 240 16.89 15.63 9.30
N PRO A 241 17.49 15.51 8.09
CA PRO A 241 16.72 15.37 6.86
C PRO A 241 15.84 14.11 6.94
N ARG A 242 14.58 14.24 6.52
CA ARG A 242 13.61 13.14 6.53
C ARG A 242 14.05 12.02 5.58
N ASN A 243 14.03 10.79 6.06
CA ASN A 243 14.22 9.61 5.25
C ASN A 243 12.87 8.99 4.84
N PRO A 244 12.83 8.22 3.73
CA PRO A 244 11.69 7.38 3.39
C PRO A 244 11.24 6.50 4.56
N GLY A 245 9.98 6.62 4.95
CA GLY A 245 9.38 5.79 6.01
C GLY A 245 9.56 6.28 7.45
N ASP A 246 10.18 7.45 7.67
CA ASP A 246 10.18 8.11 8.98
C ASP A 246 8.74 8.40 9.45
N GLY A 247 8.51 8.50 10.76
CA GLY A 247 7.18 8.79 11.30
C GLY A 247 6.12 7.76 10.87
N GLY A 248 6.43 6.48 11.03
CA GLY A 248 5.65 5.37 10.52
C GLY A 248 4.29 5.16 11.19
N LEU A 249 3.45 4.41 10.50
CA LEU A 249 2.09 4.03 10.87
C LEU A 249 2.04 2.55 11.23
N LEU A 250 1.46 2.20 12.39
CA LEU A 250 1.08 0.82 12.72
C LEU A 250 -0.41 0.63 12.53
N LEU A 251 -0.76 -0.19 11.54
CA LEU A 251 -2.12 -0.69 11.32
C LEU A 251 -2.30 -1.99 12.11
N TYR A 252 -3.20 -2.01 13.08
CA TYR A 252 -3.42 -3.21 13.88
C TYR A 252 -4.88 -3.44 14.18
N CYS A 253 -5.23 -4.71 14.38
CA CYS A 253 -6.49 -5.13 14.96
C CYS A 253 -6.22 -6.23 15.98
N ASP A 254 -7.25 -6.77 16.63
CA ASP A 254 -7.09 -7.75 17.71
C ASP A 254 -6.12 -8.88 17.35
N SER A 255 -6.25 -9.44 16.14
CA SER A 255 -5.43 -10.54 15.60
C SER A 255 -4.41 -10.11 14.54
N GLY A 256 -4.52 -8.90 14.00
CA GLY A 256 -3.67 -8.38 12.93
C GLY A 256 -3.87 -8.99 11.54
N ILE A 257 -4.91 -9.81 11.32
CA ILE A 257 -5.10 -10.57 10.07
C ILE A 257 -6.32 -10.18 9.23
N SER A 258 -7.15 -9.25 9.67
CA SER A 258 -8.43 -8.94 9.03
C SER A 258 -8.62 -7.44 8.71
N THR A 259 -9.26 -6.66 9.57
CA THR A 259 -9.53 -5.22 9.33
C THR A 259 -8.27 -4.40 9.05
N SER A 260 -7.17 -4.68 9.76
CA SER A 260 -5.87 -4.04 9.50
C SER A 260 -5.34 -4.32 8.09
N ILE A 261 -5.58 -5.52 7.55
CA ILE A 261 -5.25 -5.89 6.16
C ILE A 261 -6.09 -5.08 5.17
N GLY A 262 -7.39 -4.92 5.45
CA GLY A 262 -8.30 -4.14 4.60
C GLY A 262 -7.90 -2.66 4.53
N VAL A 263 -7.55 -2.06 5.67
CA VAL A 263 -7.03 -0.68 5.70
C VAL A 263 -5.67 -0.60 4.99
N CYS A 264 -4.78 -1.57 5.21
CA CYS A 264 -3.46 -1.59 4.56
C CYS A 264 -3.57 -1.67 3.04
N ALA A 265 -4.45 -2.53 2.52
CA ALA A 265 -4.67 -2.65 1.08
C ALA A 265 -5.15 -1.31 0.49
N ALA A 266 -6.18 -0.70 1.10
CA ALA A 266 -6.66 0.62 0.66
C ALA A 266 -5.57 1.69 0.73
N LEU A 267 -4.75 1.69 1.78
CA LEU A 267 -3.62 2.60 1.94
C LEU A 267 -2.59 2.47 0.82
N LEU A 268 -2.20 1.23 0.49
CA LEU A 268 -1.25 0.93 -0.59
C LEU A 268 -1.81 1.32 -1.96
N MET A 269 -3.08 1.02 -2.23
CA MET A 269 -3.77 1.38 -3.46
C MET A 269 -3.77 2.91 -3.64
N THR A 270 -4.08 3.66 -2.57
CA THR A 270 -4.09 5.13 -2.62
C THR A 270 -2.68 5.72 -2.71
N ARG A 271 -1.69 5.22 -1.93
CA ARG A 271 -0.34 5.81 -1.85
C ARG A 271 0.47 5.59 -3.12
N TYR A 272 0.44 4.36 -3.63
CA TYR A 272 1.30 3.89 -4.70
C TYR A 272 0.53 3.66 -6.01
N LYS A 273 -0.77 4.00 -6.05
CA LYS A 273 -1.65 3.78 -7.21
C LYS A 273 -1.58 2.34 -7.70
N LEU A 274 -1.59 1.39 -6.76
CA LEU A 274 -1.53 -0.03 -7.06
C LEU A 274 -2.94 -0.58 -7.22
N PRO A 275 -3.19 -1.44 -8.21
CA PRO A 275 -4.43 -2.18 -8.27
C PRO A 275 -4.50 -3.21 -7.13
N LEU A 276 -5.71 -3.62 -6.78
CA LEU A 276 -5.96 -4.54 -5.66
C LEU A 276 -5.23 -5.89 -5.83
N ASP A 277 -5.16 -6.39 -7.05
CA ASP A 277 -4.50 -7.66 -7.40
C ASP A 277 -2.97 -7.61 -7.22
N ILE A 278 -2.37 -6.43 -7.05
CA ILE A 278 -0.97 -6.23 -6.70
C ILE A 278 -0.80 -5.88 -5.21
N ALA A 279 -1.70 -5.03 -4.68
CA ALA A 279 -1.65 -4.63 -3.27
C ALA A 279 -1.83 -5.83 -2.33
N MET A 280 -2.77 -6.72 -2.60
CA MET A 280 -3.04 -7.87 -1.73
C MET A 280 -1.87 -8.88 -1.67
N PRO A 281 -1.24 -9.28 -2.80
CA PRO A 281 0.00 -10.06 -2.76
C PRO A 281 1.13 -9.41 -1.96
N LEU A 282 1.31 -8.09 -2.04
CA LEU A 282 2.32 -7.38 -1.24
C LEU A 282 2.04 -7.51 0.25
N VAL A 283 0.78 -7.31 0.67
CA VAL A 283 0.39 -7.49 2.08
C VAL A 283 0.59 -8.95 2.51
N LYS A 284 0.23 -9.91 1.65
CA LYS A 284 0.39 -11.35 1.92
C LYS A 284 1.86 -11.77 2.01
N ALA A 285 2.73 -11.13 1.25
CA ALA A 285 4.18 -11.33 1.31
C ALA A 285 4.77 -10.84 2.65
N ALA A 286 4.16 -9.83 3.28
CA ALA A 286 4.55 -9.36 4.61
C ALA A 286 3.88 -10.17 5.74
N ARG A 287 2.59 -10.53 5.62
CA ARG A 287 1.84 -11.34 6.60
C ARG A 287 1.14 -12.49 5.88
N ARG A 288 1.61 -13.72 6.09
CA ARG A 288 1.14 -14.90 5.34
C ARG A 288 -0.32 -15.26 5.62
N ASP A 289 -0.71 -15.17 6.89
CA ASP A 289 -2.01 -15.59 7.38
C ASP A 289 -2.98 -14.40 7.39
N ILE A 290 -3.53 -14.05 6.22
CA ILE A 290 -4.57 -13.02 6.10
C ILE A 290 -5.95 -13.66 5.92
N LEU A 291 -6.95 -13.09 6.59
CA LEU A 291 -8.33 -13.52 6.51
C LEU A 291 -9.27 -12.31 6.51
N LEU A 292 -9.36 -11.67 5.35
CA LEU A 292 -10.29 -10.57 5.12
C LEU A 292 -11.73 -11.10 4.97
N SER A 293 -12.71 -10.36 5.50
CA SER A 293 -14.12 -10.71 5.29
C SER A 293 -14.48 -10.59 3.80
N LYS A 294 -15.48 -11.37 3.34
CA LYS A 294 -15.95 -11.30 1.95
C LYS A 294 -16.48 -9.92 1.58
N HIS A 295 -17.12 -9.24 2.54
CA HIS A 295 -17.68 -7.92 2.31
C HIS A 295 -16.60 -6.85 2.23
N LEU A 296 -15.59 -6.90 3.10
CA LEU A 296 -14.43 -6.00 3.00
C LEU A 296 -13.65 -6.22 1.70
N HIS A 297 -13.48 -7.48 1.27
CA HIS A 297 -12.86 -7.78 -0.03
C HIS A 297 -13.67 -7.18 -1.19
N PHE A 298 -15.00 -7.33 -1.16
CA PHE A 298 -15.89 -6.72 -2.15
C PHE A 298 -15.77 -5.19 -2.17
N GLN A 299 -15.68 -4.54 -1.01
CA GLN A 299 -15.48 -3.09 -0.93
C GLN A 299 -14.15 -2.65 -1.55
N LEU A 300 -13.06 -3.39 -1.32
CA LEU A 300 -11.78 -3.12 -1.96
C LEU A 300 -11.83 -3.29 -3.47
N GLU A 301 -12.55 -4.30 -3.98
CA GLU A 301 -12.76 -4.46 -5.43
C GLU A 301 -13.55 -3.28 -6.02
N GLN A 302 -14.53 -2.73 -5.29
CA GLN A 302 -15.22 -1.52 -5.74
C GLN A 302 -14.29 -0.30 -5.72
N LEU A 303 -13.43 -0.18 -4.72
CA LEU A 303 -12.44 0.90 -4.65
C LEU A 303 -11.46 0.86 -5.83
N ASP A 304 -10.98 -0.33 -6.18
CA ASP A 304 -10.08 -0.58 -7.32
C ASP A 304 -10.68 -0.09 -8.65
N ILE A 305 -11.96 -0.40 -8.86
CA ILE A 305 -12.72 0.04 -10.05
C ILE A 305 -12.88 1.56 -10.08
N LEU A 306 -13.03 2.22 -8.92
CA LEU A 306 -13.18 3.68 -8.84
C LEU A 306 -11.86 4.44 -9.03
N GLN A 307 -10.72 3.77 -8.83
CA GLN A 307 -9.38 4.35 -8.94
C GLN A 307 -8.69 4.06 -10.29
N SER A 308 -9.20 3.08 -11.05
CA SER A 308 -8.78 2.73 -12.41
C SER A 308 -9.34 3.70 -13.45
#